data_AF-A0A397S650-F1
#
_entry.id   AF-A0A397S650-F1
#
_cell.length_a   1.000
_cell.length_b   1.000
_cell.length_c   1.000
_cell.angle_alpha   90.00
_cell.angle_beta   90.00
_cell.angle_gamma   90.00
#
_symmetry.space_group_name_H-M   'P 1'
#
loop_
_entity.id
_entity.type
_entity.pdbx_description
1 polymer ?
#
loop_
_entity_poly.entity_id
_entity_poly.type
_entity_poly.pdbx_seq_one_letter_code
_entity_poly.pdbx_strand_id
1 'polypeptide(L)'
;MKLFHYYDKRYGPLKSLSNLSLDEANQVINKIKKESPNSFCAKRDEAYMENRFHLEELLKEDFIKKGGKVEISHPNYFVVEEVKWLEEWFINPAHIEIDIKDLDMNYISFTYGDSYPTFSNKVLDNKEYRKKVYTYSEILQMIDKYGYPNIWNNDGKHGPERYIEAQVWTNKGIHV
;
A
#
# COMPACT_ATOMS: atom_id res chain seq x y z
N MET A 1 -9.49 -10.51 10.05
CA MET A 1 -9.11 -9.63 8.93
C MET A 1 -7.93 -10.29 8.26
N LYS A 2 -7.95 -10.41 6.94
CA LYS A 2 -6.82 -10.95 6.17
C LYS A 2 -6.09 -9.84 5.44
N LEU A 3 -4.77 -9.97 5.32
CA LEU A 3 -3.93 -9.04 4.57
C LEU A 3 -3.43 -9.72 3.30
N PHE A 4 -3.59 -9.03 2.16
CA PHE A 4 -3.19 -9.52 0.84
C PHE A 4 -2.07 -8.67 0.26
N HIS A 5 -1.00 -9.28 -0.22
CA HIS A 5 0.02 -8.62 -1.02
C HIS A 5 0.01 -9.19 -2.43
N TYR A 6 -0.31 -8.35 -3.41
CA TYR A 6 -0.37 -8.70 -4.83
C TYR A 6 0.97 -8.41 -5.50
N TYR A 7 1.40 -9.32 -6.37
CA TYR A 7 2.67 -9.22 -7.09
C TYR A 7 2.62 -9.94 -8.44
N ASP A 8 3.62 -9.69 -9.27
CA ASP A 8 3.82 -10.47 -10.49
C ASP A 8 4.67 -11.70 -10.18
N LYS A 9 4.13 -12.89 -10.45
CA LYS A 9 4.75 -14.19 -10.16
C LYS A 9 6.15 -14.34 -10.74
N ARG A 10 6.49 -13.60 -11.81
CA ARG A 10 7.83 -13.60 -12.43
C ARG A 10 8.93 -13.08 -11.50
N TYR A 11 8.59 -12.21 -10.55
CA TYR A 11 9.56 -11.56 -9.65
C TYR A 11 9.46 -12.05 -8.20
N GLY A 12 8.33 -12.67 -7.83
CA GLY A 12 8.06 -13.11 -6.47
C GLY A 12 7.52 -11.99 -5.55
N PRO A 13 7.07 -12.35 -4.34
CA PRO A 13 6.46 -11.41 -3.42
C PRO A 13 7.48 -10.46 -2.78
N LEU A 14 6.98 -9.33 -2.25
CA LEU A 14 7.71 -8.41 -1.37
C LEU A 14 9.00 -7.81 -1.97
N LYS A 15 9.03 -7.67 -3.30
CA LYS A 15 10.10 -6.96 -4.04
C LYS A 15 9.73 -5.48 -4.19
N SER A 16 9.91 -4.71 -3.12
CA SER A 16 9.68 -3.26 -3.16
C SER A 16 10.81 -2.51 -3.86
N LEU A 17 10.45 -1.56 -4.74
CA LEU A 17 11.40 -0.60 -5.30
C LEU A 17 11.98 0.33 -4.23
N SER A 18 11.25 0.54 -3.12
CA SER A 18 11.72 1.40 -2.03
C SER A 18 12.94 0.82 -1.30
N ASN A 19 13.21 -0.48 -1.47
CA ASN A 19 14.42 -1.11 -0.91
C ASN A 19 15.68 -0.87 -1.77
N LEU A 20 15.57 -0.14 -2.87
CA LEU A 20 16.67 0.22 -3.77
C LEU A 20 17.01 1.70 -3.60
N SER A 21 18.21 2.10 -4.01
CA SER A 21 18.51 3.53 -4.18
C SER A 21 17.60 4.17 -5.25
N LEU A 22 17.48 5.49 -5.24
CA LEU A 22 16.67 6.22 -6.24
C LEU A 22 17.08 5.87 -7.68
N ASP A 23 18.39 5.82 -7.94
CA ASP A 23 18.95 5.51 -9.25
C ASP A 23 18.63 4.08 -9.68
N GLU A 24 18.84 3.10 -8.80
CA GLU A 24 18.52 1.69 -9.07
C GLU A 24 17.03 1.48 -9.27
N ALA A 25 16.17 2.10 -8.45
CA ALA A 25 14.72 2.02 -8.58
C ALA A 25 14.26 2.59 -9.94
N ASN A 26 14.81 3.74 -10.35
CA ASN A 26 14.52 4.35 -11.64
C ASN A 26 15.01 3.50 -12.82
N GLN A 27 16.16 2.84 -12.70
CA GLN A 27 16.63 1.86 -13.70
C GLN A 27 15.67 0.68 -13.82
N VAL A 28 15.18 0.14 -12.70
CA VAL A 28 14.18 -0.95 -12.71
C VAL A 28 12.87 -0.50 -13.33
N ILE A 29 12.35 0.68 -13.00
CA ILE A 29 11.13 1.25 -13.62
C ILE A 29 11.33 1.39 -15.14
N ASN A 30 12.46 1.93 -15.58
CA ASN A 30 12.76 2.09 -17.00
C ASN A 30 12.89 0.75 -17.74
N LYS A 31 13.39 -0.29 -17.08
CA LYS A 31 13.39 -1.66 -17.60
C LYS A 31 11.95 -2.19 -17.73
N ILE A 32 11.12 -2.04 -16.70
CA ILE A 32 9.71 -2.46 -16.72
C ILE A 32 8.92 -1.74 -17.82
N LYS A 33 9.16 -0.44 -18.03
CA LYS A 33 8.54 0.33 -19.12
C LYS A 33 8.82 -0.28 -20.50
N LYS A 34 10.01 -0.86 -20.71
CA LYS A 34 10.39 -1.52 -21.97
C LYS A 34 9.84 -2.94 -22.07
N GLU A 35 9.93 -3.72 -20.99
CA GLU A 35 9.60 -5.16 -20.99
C GLU A 35 8.11 -5.44 -20.77
N SER A 36 7.39 -4.52 -20.14
CA SER A 36 6.01 -4.69 -19.71
C SER A 36 5.25 -3.35 -19.75
N PRO A 37 5.15 -2.69 -20.92
CA PRO A 37 4.60 -1.34 -21.06
C PRO A 37 3.12 -1.22 -20.63
N ASN A 38 2.38 -2.33 -20.65
CA ASN A 38 0.98 -2.37 -20.25
C ASN A 38 0.79 -2.55 -18.72
N SER A 39 1.87 -2.84 -17.97
CA SER A 39 1.79 -2.98 -16.51
C SER A 39 1.51 -1.64 -15.84
N PHE A 40 0.92 -1.67 -14.63
CA PHE A 40 0.66 -0.45 -13.88
C PHE A 40 1.96 0.28 -13.49
N CYS A 41 3.03 -0.48 -13.19
CA CYS A 41 4.34 0.07 -12.88
C CYS A 41 4.94 0.88 -14.05
N ALA A 42 4.69 0.48 -15.30
CA ALA A 42 5.18 1.21 -16.48
C ALA A 42 4.57 2.62 -16.61
N LYS A 43 3.42 2.88 -15.96
CA LYS A 43 2.73 4.17 -15.98
C LYS A 43 3.28 5.20 -14.99
N ARG A 44 4.25 4.82 -14.15
CA ARG A 44 4.87 5.70 -13.14
C ARG A 44 5.71 6.78 -13.79
N ASP A 45 5.53 8.03 -13.35
CA ASP A 45 6.33 9.16 -13.79
C ASP A 45 7.74 9.15 -13.17
N GLU A 46 8.59 10.09 -13.62
CA GLU A 46 9.99 10.18 -13.17
C GLU A 46 10.11 10.60 -11.69
N ALA A 47 9.14 11.36 -11.18
CA ALA A 47 9.11 11.82 -9.80
C ALA A 47 8.53 10.77 -8.83
N TYR A 48 8.04 9.64 -9.34
CA TYR A 48 7.31 8.65 -8.55
C TYR A 48 8.11 8.17 -7.34
N MET A 49 9.38 7.81 -7.52
CA MET A 49 10.19 7.24 -6.42
C MET A 49 10.56 8.28 -5.37
N GLU A 50 10.88 9.50 -5.75
CA GLU A 50 11.09 10.61 -4.80
C GLU A 50 9.84 10.87 -3.97
N ASN A 51 8.67 10.93 -4.64
CA ASN A 51 7.39 11.07 -3.97
C ASN A 51 7.07 9.87 -3.06
N ARG A 52 7.42 8.64 -3.48
CA ARG A 52 7.21 7.42 -2.67
C ARG A 52 8.03 7.48 -1.39
N PHE A 53 9.31 7.84 -1.47
CA PHE A 53 10.17 7.95 -0.29
C PHE A 53 9.68 9.03 0.67
N HIS A 54 9.31 10.20 0.16
CA HIS A 54 8.76 11.25 1.00
C HIS A 54 7.46 10.81 1.69
N LEU A 55 6.55 10.16 0.95
CA LEU A 55 5.29 9.66 1.49
C LEU A 55 5.52 8.57 2.55
N GLU A 56 6.42 7.62 2.30
CA GLU A 56 6.75 6.57 3.28
C GLU A 56 7.31 7.15 4.58
N GLU A 57 8.12 8.22 4.50
CA GLU A 57 8.62 8.89 5.70
C GLU A 57 7.49 9.57 6.48
N LEU A 58 6.58 10.25 5.79
CA LEU A 58 5.38 10.82 6.43
C LEU A 58 4.51 9.75 7.11
N LEU A 59 4.30 8.62 6.45
CA LEU A 59 3.52 7.51 7.00
C LEU A 59 4.19 6.95 8.26
N LYS A 60 5.50 6.74 8.20
CA LYS A 60 6.31 6.23 9.31
C LYS A 60 6.29 7.17 10.50
N GLU A 61 6.50 8.46 10.28
CA GLU A 61 6.49 9.47 11.34
C GLU A 61 5.12 9.55 12.03
N ASP A 62 4.02 9.59 11.26
CA ASP A 62 2.66 9.65 11.83
C ASP A 62 2.34 8.39 12.62
N PHE A 63 2.75 7.22 12.12
CA PHE A 63 2.58 5.96 12.82
C PHE A 63 3.35 5.89 14.14
N ILE A 64 4.62 6.31 14.15
CA ILE A 64 5.44 6.37 15.37
C ILE A 64 4.85 7.34 16.39
N LYS A 65 4.35 8.51 15.95
CA LYS A 65 3.67 9.48 16.84
C LYS A 65 2.45 8.89 17.54
N LYS A 66 1.80 7.91 16.91
CA LYS A 66 0.66 7.15 17.46
C LYS A 66 1.07 5.95 18.33
N GLY A 67 2.36 5.76 18.58
CA GLY A 67 2.90 4.65 19.38
C GLY A 67 3.17 3.37 18.57
N GLY A 68 3.08 3.44 17.24
CA GLY A 68 3.47 2.36 16.34
C GLY A 68 4.97 2.05 16.39
N LYS A 69 5.33 0.82 16.03
CA LYS A 69 6.70 0.31 16.01
C LYS A 69 7.15 0.07 14.57
N VAL A 70 8.41 0.33 14.29
CA VAL A 70 9.01 0.19 12.96
C VAL A 70 10.36 -0.54 13.10
N GLU A 71 10.53 -1.60 12.32
CA GLU A 71 11.76 -2.43 12.28
C GLU A 71 12.47 -2.36 10.92
N ILE A 72 11.76 -1.98 9.86
CA ILE A 72 12.29 -1.86 8.49
C ILE A 72 12.07 -0.44 7.98
N SER A 73 12.98 0.03 7.12
CA SER A 73 12.98 1.42 6.62
C SER A 73 11.79 1.75 5.71
N HIS A 74 11.29 0.75 4.99
CA HIS A 74 10.18 0.86 4.04
C HIS A 74 9.19 -0.27 4.33
N PRO A 75 7.88 -0.01 4.28
CA PRO A 75 6.90 -1.01 4.67
C PRO A 75 6.74 -2.07 3.59
N ASN A 76 6.41 -3.28 4.02
CA ASN A 76 5.78 -4.25 3.13
C ASN A 76 4.31 -3.85 2.94
N TYR A 77 3.93 -3.55 1.70
CA TYR A 77 2.58 -3.12 1.38
C TYR A 77 1.64 -4.30 1.19
N PHE A 78 0.54 -4.28 1.94
CA PHE A 78 -0.59 -5.19 1.82
C PHE A 78 -1.89 -4.39 1.68
N VAL A 79 -2.99 -5.07 1.41
CA VAL A 79 -4.35 -4.51 1.49
C VAL A 79 -5.21 -5.38 2.39
N VAL A 80 -6.22 -4.75 2.99
CA VAL A 80 -7.18 -5.42 3.86
C VAL A 80 -8.26 -6.11 3.03
N GLU A 81 -8.42 -7.41 3.26
CA GLU A 81 -9.30 -8.33 2.50
C GLU A 81 -8.94 -8.41 1.01
N GLU A 82 -9.60 -9.33 0.29
CA GLU A 82 -9.31 -9.56 -1.13
C GLU A 82 -9.80 -8.39 -2.01
N VAL A 83 -8.93 -7.93 -2.93
CA VAL A 83 -9.20 -6.85 -3.88
C VAL A 83 -8.78 -7.28 -5.28
N LYS A 84 -9.65 -8.03 -5.97
CA LYS A 84 -9.38 -8.62 -7.30
C LYS A 84 -8.92 -7.62 -8.35
N TRP A 85 -9.37 -6.37 -8.28
CA TRP A 85 -8.94 -5.32 -9.19
C TRP A 85 -7.41 -5.11 -9.20
N LEU A 86 -6.71 -5.36 -8.09
CA LEU A 86 -5.26 -5.22 -8.02
C LEU A 86 -4.51 -6.30 -8.82
N GLU A 87 -5.14 -7.43 -9.12
CA GLU A 87 -4.54 -8.47 -9.96
C GLU A 87 -4.32 -7.95 -11.40
N GLU A 88 -5.18 -7.06 -11.88
CA GLU A 88 -5.08 -6.44 -13.21
C GLU A 88 -3.83 -5.56 -13.38
N TRP A 89 -3.11 -5.26 -12.30
CA TRP A 89 -1.88 -4.45 -12.35
C TRP A 89 -0.67 -5.25 -12.85
N PHE A 90 -0.77 -6.58 -12.83
CA PHE A 90 0.31 -7.52 -13.11
C PHE A 90 0.02 -8.38 -14.34
N ILE A 91 1.07 -8.83 -15.02
CA ILE A 91 0.91 -9.68 -16.21
C ILE A 91 0.62 -11.13 -15.80
N ASN A 92 1.29 -11.62 -14.76
CA ASN A 92 1.05 -12.92 -14.16
C ASN A 92 0.76 -12.75 -12.67
N PRO A 93 -0.47 -12.37 -12.29
CA PRO A 93 -0.79 -12.02 -10.92
C PRO A 93 -0.67 -13.23 -9.99
N ALA A 94 -0.15 -12.96 -8.80
CA ALA A 94 -0.19 -13.85 -7.66
C ALA A 94 -0.38 -13.00 -6.39
N HIS A 95 -0.76 -13.64 -5.30
CA HIS A 95 -0.83 -12.98 -4.00
C HIS A 95 -0.31 -13.89 -2.89
N ILE A 96 0.11 -13.26 -1.80
CA ILE A 96 0.23 -13.92 -0.49
C ILE A 96 -0.88 -13.40 0.42
N GLU A 97 -1.34 -14.25 1.33
CA GLU A 97 -2.36 -13.95 2.32
C GLU A 97 -1.79 -14.24 3.71
N ILE A 98 -2.04 -13.34 4.66
CA ILE A 98 -1.67 -13.51 6.07
C ILE A 98 -2.88 -13.15 6.93
N ASP A 99 -3.23 -13.99 7.92
CA ASP A 99 -4.18 -13.57 8.95
C ASP A 99 -3.50 -12.50 9.80
N ILE A 100 -4.17 -11.36 10.00
CA ILE A 100 -3.59 -10.27 10.81
C ILE A 100 -3.20 -10.71 12.22
N LYS A 101 -3.80 -11.79 12.74
CA LYS A 101 -3.49 -12.38 14.05
C LYS A 101 -2.09 -13.01 14.11
N ASP A 102 -1.51 -13.36 12.96
CA ASP A 102 -0.16 -13.92 12.85
C ASP A 102 0.92 -12.82 12.88
N LEU A 103 0.51 -11.54 12.90
CA LEU A 103 1.38 -10.38 12.95
C LEU A 103 1.17 -9.59 14.26
N ASP A 104 2.23 -8.95 14.75
CA ASP A 104 2.08 -7.95 15.81
C ASP A 104 1.54 -6.65 15.21
N MET A 105 0.28 -6.35 15.52
CA MET A 105 -0.44 -5.17 15.03
C MET A 105 0.22 -3.84 15.40
N ASN A 106 1.12 -3.81 16.40
CA ASN A 106 1.89 -2.61 16.71
C ASN A 106 2.89 -2.24 15.61
N TYR A 107 3.14 -3.14 14.64
CA TYR A 107 3.98 -2.90 13.47
C TYR A 107 3.17 -2.66 12.19
N ILE A 108 1.85 -2.49 12.28
CA ILE A 108 1.00 -2.31 11.11
C ILE A 108 0.27 -0.98 11.21
N SER A 109 0.50 -0.13 10.21
CA SER A 109 -0.28 1.08 10.01
C SER A 109 -1.22 0.93 8.82
N PHE A 110 -2.24 1.78 8.75
CA PHE A 110 -3.23 1.73 7.69
C PHE A 110 -3.54 3.10 7.13
N THR A 111 -3.96 3.13 5.87
CA THR A 111 -4.66 4.27 5.27
C THR A 111 -5.99 3.79 4.70
N TYR A 112 -7.05 4.58 4.88
CA TYR A 112 -8.36 4.28 4.30
C TYR A 112 -8.37 4.71 2.82
N GLY A 113 -7.80 3.87 1.97
CA GLY A 113 -7.43 4.18 0.59
C GLY A 113 -5.93 3.92 0.34
N ASP A 114 -5.54 3.97 -0.94
CA ASP A 114 -4.12 4.05 -1.33
C ASP A 114 -3.48 5.30 -0.68
N SER A 115 -2.26 5.17 -0.19
CA SER A 115 -1.55 6.26 0.49
C SER A 115 -1.31 7.48 -0.43
N TYR A 116 -1.08 7.30 -1.73
CA TYR A 116 -0.89 8.41 -2.67
C TYR A 116 -2.08 9.37 -2.73
N PRO A 117 -3.31 8.94 -3.11
CA PRO A 117 -4.46 9.82 -3.12
C PRO A 117 -4.86 10.28 -1.70
N THR A 118 -4.62 9.46 -0.67
CA THR A 118 -4.92 9.84 0.72
C THR A 118 -4.14 11.08 1.17
N PHE A 119 -2.87 11.19 0.78
CA PHE A 119 -1.99 12.31 1.13
C PHE A 119 -1.82 13.34 -0.01
N SER A 120 -2.47 13.15 -1.14
CA SER A 120 -2.35 14.05 -2.28
C SER A 120 -3.05 15.39 -2.01
N ASN A 121 -2.34 16.49 -2.26
CA ASN A 121 -2.94 17.83 -2.27
C ASN A 121 -3.90 18.07 -3.46
N LYS A 122 -3.99 17.12 -4.40
CA LYS A 122 -4.93 17.19 -5.53
C LYS A 122 -6.32 16.64 -5.18
N VAL A 123 -6.45 15.89 -4.09
CA VAL A 123 -7.74 15.34 -3.63
C VAL A 123 -8.32 16.27 -2.58
N LEU A 124 -9.35 17.03 -2.96
CA LEU A 124 -9.94 18.12 -2.17
C LEU A 124 -11.38 17.82 -1.71
N ASP A 125 -11.72 16.55 -1.57
CA ASP A 125 -13.07 16.09 -1.22
C ASP A 125 -13.42 16.24 0.27
N ASN A 126 -12.48 16.75 1.08
CA ASN A 126 -12.63 16.99 2.52
C ASN A 126 -13.09 15.78 3.33
N LYS A 127 -12.93 14.56 2.81
CA LYS A 127 -13.29 13.35 3.54
C LYS A 127 -12.38 13.22 4.77
N GLU A 128 -12.97 12.84 5.90
CA GLU A 128 -12.28 12.90 7.20
C GLU A 128 -11.07 11.98 7.30
N TYR A 129 -10.94 11.01 6.38
CA TYR A 129 -9.85 10.05 6.31
C TYR A 129 -8.71 10.46 5.39
N ARG A 130 -8.76 11.65 4.80
CA ARG A 130 -7.62 12.22 4.07
C ARG A 130 -6.51 12.59 5.05
N LYS A 131 -5.26 12.43 4.59
CA LYS A 131 -4.04 12.81 5.31
C LYS A 131 -3.93 12.20 6.72
N LYS A 132 -4.42 10.97 6.90
CA LYS A 132 -4.39 10.26 8.17
C LYS A 132 -3.78 8.88 8.01
N VAL A 133 -2.91 8.52 8.96
CA VAL A 133 -2.52 7.15 9.23
C VAL A 133 -3.32 6.62 10.42
N TYR A 134 -3.65 5.35 10.36
CA TYR A 134 -4.45 4.67 11.37
C TYR A 134 -3.66 3.52 12.00
N THR A 135 -3.82 3.35 13.32
CA THR A 135 -3.47 2.10 14.00
C THR A 135 -4.56 1.06 13.78
N TYR A 136 -4.33 -0.18 14.23
CA TYR A 136 -5.32 -1.25 14.11
C TYR A 136 -6.68 -0.90 14.75
N SER A 137 -6.69 -0.32 15.96
CA SER A 137 -7.95 0.04 16.62
C SER A 137 -8.67 1.18 15.91
N GLU A 138 -7.93 2.15 15.34
CA GLU A 138 -8.52 3.28 14.64
C GLU A 138 -9.08 2.87 13.26
N ILE A 139 -8.38 1.99 12.50
CA ILE A 139 -8.88 1.55 11.19
C ILE A 139 -10.18 0.74 11.32
N LEU A 140 -10.35 -0.01 12.41
CA LEU A 140 -11.61 -0.72 12.68
C LEU A 140 -12.79 0.26 12.83
N GLN A 141 -12.58 1.44 13.43
CA GLN A 141 -13.62 2.47 13.55
C GLN A 141 -13.98 3.05 12.17
N MET A 142 -12.99 3.22 11.30
CA MET A 142 -13.23 3.67 9.92
C MET A 142 -14.02 2.64 9.11
N ILE A 143 -13.69 1.36 9.28
CA ILE A 143 -14.41 0.24 8.66
C ILE A 143 -15.85 0.16 9.18
N ASP A 144 -16.07 0.32 10.49
CA ASP A 144 -17.42 0.32 11.07
C ASP A 144 -18.27 1.48 10.52
N LYS A 145 -17.67 2.66 10.38
CA LYS A 145 -18.36 3.87 9.90
C LYS A 145 -18.65 3.88 8.40
N TYR A 146 -17.72 3.41 7.56
CA TYR A 146 -17.81 3.55 6.10
C TYR A 146 -17.84 2.22 5.34
N GLY A 147 -17.61 1.10 6.01
CA GLY A 147 -17.44 -0.20 5.37
C GLY A 147 -16.08 -0.37 4.70
N TYR A 148 -15.97 -1.38 3.84
CA TYR A 148 -14.75 -1.64 3.08
C TYR A 148 -14.83 -1.02 1.67
N PRO A 149 -13.85 -0.20 1.22
CA PRO A 149 -13.89 0.43 -0.10
C PRO A 149 -13.96 -0.54 -1.29
N ASN A 150 -13.39 -1.74 -1.17
CA ASN A 150 -13.50 -2.79 -2.18
C ASN A 150 -14.91 -3.39 -2.28
N ILE A 151 -15.83 -3.05 -1.36
CA ILE A 151 -17.24 -3.41 -1.42
C ILE A 151 -18.07 -2.23 -1.95
N TRP A 152 -18.00 -1.07 -1.30
CA TRP A 152 -18.89 0.07 -1.63
C TRP A 152 -18.38 0.96 -2.77
N ASN A 153 -17.08 0.92 -3.10
CA ASN A 153 -16.45 1.69 -4.19
C ASN A 153 -15.57 0.80 -5.07
N ASN A 154 -16.02 -0.42 -5.32
CA ASN A 154 -15.22 -1.41 -6.04
C ASN A 154 -14.87 -0.98 -7.47
N ASP A 155 -15.61 -0.05 -8.08
CA ASP A 155 -15.42 0.49 -9.43
C ASP A 155 -14.76 1.88 -9.44
N GLY A 156 -14.50 2.47 -8.26
CA GLY A 156 -13.84 3.76 -8.11
C GLY A 156 -14.70 4.99 -8.45
N LYS A 157 -16.02 4.85 -8.64
CA LYS A 157 -16.89 5.98 -9.00
C LYS A 157 -17.08 7.01 -7.88
N HIS A 158 -16.85 6.63 -6.64
CA HIS A 158 -17.10 7.48 -5.46
C HIS A 158 -15.83 8.07 -4.84
N GLY A 159 -14.70 7.97 -5.53
CA GLY A 159 -13.40 8.47 -5.09
C GLY A 159 -12.27 7.50 -5.39
N PRO A 160 -11.02 7.91 -5.10
CA PRO A 160 -9.84 7.10 -5.39
C PRO A 160 -9.68 5.87 -4.47
N GLU A 161 -10.32 5.84 -3.29
CA GLU A 161 -10.25 4.73 -2.35
C GLU A 161 -11.04 3.52 -2.85
N ARG A 162 -10.33 2.46 -3.24
CA ARG A 162 -10.92 1.19 -3.67
C ARG A 162 -10.52 0.01 -2.78
N TYR A 163 -9.67 0.27 -1.79
CA TYR A 163 -9.23 -0.68 -0.78
C TYR A 163 -8.70 0.08 0.44
N ILE A 164 -8.45 -0.62 1.54
CA ILE A 164 -7.67 -0.11 2.67
C ILE A 164 -6.25 -0.65 2.51
N GLU A 165 -5.26 0.24 2.50
CA GLU A 165 -3.85 -0.12 2.41
C GLU A 165 -3.32 -0.38 3.83
N ALA A 166 -2.55 -1.46 3.97
CA ALA A 166 -1.84 -1.81 5.19
C ALA A 166 -0.33 -1.70 4.93
N GLN A 167 0.37 -0.93 5.76
CA GLN A 167 1.82 -0.81 5.73
C GLN A 167 2.40 -1.62 6.89
N VAL A 168 3.06 -2.74 6.58
CA VAL A 168 3.64 -3.65 7.57
C VAL A 168 5.12 -3.32 7.75
N TRP A 169 5.49 -2.83 8.93
CA TRP A 169 6.80 -2.30 9.28
C TRP A 169 7.71 -3.32 9.97
N THR A 170 7.50 -4.61 9.72
CA THR A 170 8.38 -5.71 10.15
C THR A 170 8.36 -6.83 9.09
N ASN A 171 9.40 -7.67 9.12
CA ASN A 171 9.42 -8.94 8.36
C ASN A 171 9.00 -10.14 9.22
N LYS A 172 8.81 -9.96 10.54
CA LYS A 172 8.44 -11.04 11.46
C LYS A 172 6.99 -11.45 11.21
N GLY A 173 6.73 -12.77 11.22
CA GLY A 173 5.41 -13.34 10.95
C GLY A 173 4.99 -13.34 9.49
N ILE A 174 5.82 -12.79 8.59
CA ILE A 174 5.60 -12.87 7.15
C ILE A 174 6.22 -14.17 6.63
N HIS A 175 5.38 -15.08 6.16
CA HIS A 175 5.78 -16.36 5.56
C HIS A 175 5.47 -16.33 4.06
N VAL A 176 6.51 -16.40 3.21
CA VAL A 176 6.45 -16.30 1.74
C VAL A 176 6.92 -17.57 1.05
#